data_AF-A0A842WKZ2-F1
#
_entry.id   AF-A0A842WKZ2-F1
#
_cell.length_a   1.000
_cell.length_b   1.000
_cell.length_c   1.000
_cell.angle_alpha   90.00
_cell.angle_beta   90.00
_cell.angle_gamma   90.00
#
_symmetry.space_group_name_H-M   'P 1'
#
loop_
_entity.id
_entity.type
_entity.pdbx_description
1 polymer ?
#
loop_
_entity_poly.entity_id
_entity_poly.type
_entity_poly.pdbx_seq_one_letter_code
_entity_poly.pdbx_strand_id
1 'polypeptide(L)'
;MVEKKAKAEKSPGQAAPTPQKPAVETSGGNESNLLAAAGYIIGIIAIIMYLVKKEDKFLRFHSMQSILLWVGTFVIAIVLWIISAIISMIPAIGVIGCVFGLLATVIWLIALVAALYCAYKAFNGKRYELPYLGPMARKYE
;
A
#
# COMPACT_ATOMS: atom_id res chain seq x y z
N MET A 1 -75.08 17.22 15.30
CA MET A 1 -73.66 17.57 15.50
C MET A 1 -73.11 16.71 16.63
N VAL A 2 -72.03 15.99 16.31
CA VAL A 2 -71.09 15.26 17.20
C VAL A 2 -71.59 13.96 17.84
N GLU A 3 -71.17 12.86 17.21
CA GLU A 3 -71.30 11.47 17.63
C GLU A 3 -70.01 11.03 18.37
N LYS A 4 -70.20 10.28 19.47
CA LYS A 4 -69.38 9.13 19.93
C LYS A 4 -67.96 9.30 20.51
N LYS A 5 -67.91 8.94 21.79
CA LYS A 5 -67.17 7.81 22.42
C LYS A 5 -65.63 7.85 22.51
N ALA A 6 -65.19 7.79 23.76
CA ALA A 6 -63.93 7.25 24.21
C ALA A 6 -63.67 5.81 23.71
N LYS A 7 -62.43 5.53 23.27
CA LYS A 7 -61.84 4.19 23.30
C LYS A 7 -60.30 4.29 23.25
N ALA A 8 -59.67 3.49 24.09
CA ALA A 8 -58.23 3.28 24.19
C ALA A 8 -57.57 2.92 22.85
N GLU A 9 -56.41 3.52 22.57
CA GLU A 9 -55.48 2.98 21.58
C GLU A 9 -54.08 2.83 22.20
N LYS A 10 -53.89 1.60 22.66
CA LYS A 10 -52.65 0.91 23.00
C LYS A 10 -51.58 1.24 21.96
N SER A 11 -50.44 1.80 22.37
CA SER A 11 -49.26 1.98 21.51
C SER A 11 -48.70 0.61 21.11
N PRO A 12 -48.56 0.31 19.80
CA PRO A 12 -47.84 -0.87 19.35
C PRO A 12 -46.94 -0.50 18.17
N GLY A 13 -45.66 -0.25 18.42
CA GLY A 13 -44.78 -0.01 17.29
C GLY A 13 -43.37 0.42 17.65
N GLN A 14 -42.65 -0.42 18.41
CA GLN A 14 -41.22 -0.52 18.17
C GLN A 14 -41.05 -0.90 16.68
N ALA A 15 -40.75 0.08 15.84
CA ALA A 15 -40.27 -0.19 14.49
C ALA A 15 -38.98 -1.00 14.64
N ALA A 16 -39.03 -2.25 14.19
CA ALA A 16 -37.88 -3.13 14.14
C ALA A 16 -36.71 -2.44 13.41
N PRO A 17 -35.45 -2.69 13.80
CA PRO A 17 -34.32 -2.25 13.01
C PRO A 17 -34.46 -2.85 11.61
N THR A 18 -34.52 -1.99 10.61
CA THR A 18 -34.53 -2.38 9.21
C THR A 18 -33.34 -3.31 8.98
N PRO A 19 -33.50 -4.46 8.29
CA PRO A 19 -32.36 -5.26 7.90
C PRO A 19 -31.46 -4.38 7.04
N GLN A 20 -30.32 -3.95 7.59
CA GLN A 20 -29.22 -3.42 6.79
C GLN A 20 -28.81 -4.56 5.88
N LYS A 21 -29.34 -4.54 4.66
CA LYS A 21 -28.85 -5.31 3.52
C LYS A 21 -27.33 -5.12 3.52
N PRO A 22 -26.51 -6.19 3.57
CA PRO A 22 -25.07 -6.05 3.43
C PRO A 22 -24.84 -5.23 2.17
N ALA A 23 -24.21 -4.08 2.33
CA ALA A 23 -23.74 -3.30 1.19
C ALA A 23 -22.89 -4.26 0.37
N VAL A 24 -23.38 -4.59 -0.83
CA VAL A 24 -22.63 -5.39 -1.79
C VAL A 24 -21.36 -4.60 -2.03
N GLU A 25 -20.26 -5.07 -1.42
CA GLU A 25 -18.93 -4.53 -1.64
C GLU A 25 -18.67 -4.54 -3.13
N THR A 26 -18.54 -3.35 -3.67
CA THR A 26 -18.45 -3.09 -5.09
C THR A 26 -17.20 -3.79 -5.63
N SER A 27 -17.35 -4.53 -6.71
CA SER A 27 -16.36 -5.42 -7.33
C SER A 27 -14.97 -4.80 -7.59
N GLY A 28 -14.87 -3.46 -7.58
CA GLY A 28 -13.59 -2.74 -7.71
C GLY A 28 -12.72 -2.70 -6.45
N GLY A 29 -13.28 -2.85 -5.25
CA GLY A 29 -12.50 -2.80 -3.99
C GLY A 29 -11.53 -3.97 -3.88
N ASN A 30 -12.02 -5.19 -4.14
CA ASN A 30 -11.21 -6.41 -3.99
C ASN A 30 -10.15 -6.52 -5.09
N GLU A 31 -10.48 -6.17 -6.33
CA GLU A 31 -9.53 -6.17 -7.44
C GLU A 31 -8.43 -5.13 -7.25
N SER A 32 -8.77 -3.92 -6.83
CA SER A 32 -7.79 -2.83 -6.65
C SER A 32 -6.87 -3.10 -5.47
N ASN A 33 -7.38 -3.71 -4.40
CA ASN A 33 -6.58 -4.19 -3.27
C ASN A 33 -5.56 -5.25 -3.70
N LEU A 34 -6.00 -6.22 -4.50
CA LEU A 34 -5.13 -7.28 -5.02
C LEU A 34 -4.06 -6.71 -5.95
N LEU A 35 -4.43 -5.83 -6.88
CA LEU A 35 -3.50 -5.21 -7.83
C LEU A 35 -2.50 -4.28 -7.14
N ALA A 36 -2.94 -3.55 -6.11
CA ALA A 36 -2.07 -2.74 -5.27
C ALA A 36 -1.05 -3.62 -4.52
N ALA A 37 -1.49 -4.73 -3.93
CA ALA A 37 -0.61 -5.68 -3.26
C ALA A 37 0.38 -6.33 -4.24
N ALA A 38 -0.08 -6.73 -5.42
CA ALA A 38 0.75 -7.30 -6.47
C ALA A 38 1.81 -6.30 -6.96
N GLY A 39 1.46 -5.01 -7.04
CA GLY A 39 2.38 -3.94 -7.40
C GLY A 39 3.57 -3.80 -6.45
N TYR A 40 3.43 -4.14 -5.17
CA TYR A 40 4.56 -4.13 -4.21
C TYR A 40 5.55 -5.27 -4.43
N ILE A 41 5.08 -6.41 -4.94
CA ILE A 41 5.93 -7.59 -5.16
C ILE A 41 6.56 -7.53 -6.56
N ILE A 42 5.77 -7.13 -7.55
CA ILE A 42 6.16 -7.06 -8.94
C ILE A 42 6.14 -5.58 -9.34
N GLY A 43 7.29 -4.93 -9.29
CA GLY A 43 7.40 -3.49 -9.60
C GLY A 43 6.84 -3.10 -10.97
N ILE A 44 6.91 -4.00 -11.95
CA ILE A 44 6.31 -3.80 -13.29
C ILE A 44 4.79 -3.61 -13.19
N ILE A 45 4.11 -4.38 -12.32
CA ILE A 45 2.67 -4.25 -12.11
C ILE A 45 2.36 -2.86 -11.55
N ALA A 46 3.13 -2.37 -10.56
CA ALA A 46 2.93 -1.02 -10.05
C ALA A 46 3.03 0.05 -11.14
N ILE A 47 3.99 -0.06 -12.06
CA ILE A 47 4.12 0.88 -13.19
C ILE A 47 2.89 0.83 -14.09
N ILE A 48 2.46 -0.38 -14.49
CA ILE A 48 1.27 -0.55 -15.35
C ILE A 48 0.03 0.02 -14.65
N MET A 49 -0.19 -0.32 -13.39
CA MET A 49 -1.37 0.13 -12.65
C MET A 49 -1.37 1.65 -12.46
N TYR A 50 -0.21 2.26 -12.21
CA TYR A 50 -0.07 3.72 -12.12
C TYR A 50 -0.47 4.44 -13.42
N LEU A 51 -0.14 3.86 -14.57
CA LEU A 51 -0.43 4.46 -15.89
C LEU A 51 -1.88 4.21 -16.34
N VAL A 52 -2.42 3.03 -16.05
CA VAL A 52 -3.74 2.58 -16.53
C VAL A 52 -4.86 3.06 -15.62
N LYS A 53 -4.74 2.92 -14.30
CA LYS A 53 -5.82 3.18 -13.34
C LYS A 53 -5.72 4.59 -12.75
N LYS A 54 -5.92 5.61 -13.61
CA LYS A 54 -5.81 7.03 -13.22
C LYS A 54 -6.92 7.52 -12.29
N GLU A 55 -8.10 6.90 -12.34
CA GLU A 55 -9.26 7.31 -11.53
C GLU A 55 -9.23 6.70 -10.12
N ASP A 56 -8.50 5.60 -9.94
CA ASP A 56 -8.38 4.93 -8.65
C ASP A 56 -7.23 5.50 -7.84
N LYS A 57 -7.56 6.45 -6.96
CA LYS A 57 -6.60 7.09 -6.06
C LYS A 57 -5.90 6.11 -5.13
N PHE A 58 -6.59 5.05 -4.67
CA PHE A 58 -6.01 4.06 -3.77
C PHE A 58 -4.92 3.27 -4.49
N LEU A 59 -5.25 2.74 -5.66
CA LEU A 59 -4.33 1.97 -6.47
C LEU A 59 -3.17 2.84 -6.98
N ARG A 60 -3.43 4.09 -7.35
CA ARG A 60 -2.41 5.04 -7.81
C ARG A 60 -1.43 5.40 -6.70
N PHE A 61 -1.91 5.64 -5.48
CA PHE A 61 -1.06 5.86 -4.30
C PHE A 61 -0.15 4.66 -4.02
N HIS A 62 -0.72 3.45 -3.94
CA HIS A 62 0.06 2.24 -3.65
C HIS A 62 1.05 1.91 -4.77
N SER A 63 0.67 2.14 -6.02
CA SER A 63 1.54 1.96 -7.18
C SER A 63 2.73 2.92 -7.15
N MET A 64 2.49 4.22 -6.89
CA MET A 64 3.58 5.20 -6.77
C MET A 64 4.49 4.88 -5.57
N GLN A 65 3.92 4.52 -4.42
CA GLN A 65 4.71 4.17 -3.24
C GLN A 65 5.57 2.91 -3.50
N SER A 66 5.06 1.92 -4.24
CA SER A 66 5.85 0.76 -4.67
C SER A 66 6.99 1.16 -5.61
N ILE A 67 6.71 1.98 -6.62
CA ILE A 67 7.73 2.48 -7.56
C ILE A 67 8.84 3.20 -6.80
N LEU A 68 8.48 4.13 -5.91
CA LEU A 68 9.46 4.88 -5.11
C LEU A 68 10.28 3.96 -4.19
N LEU A 69 9.66 2.95 -3.58
CA LEU A 69 10.35 1.99 -2.72
C LEU A 69 11.41 1.21 -3.50
N TRP A 70 11.04 0.64 -4.65
CA TRP A 70 11.96 -0.18 -5.46
C TRP A 70 13.03 0.66 -6.16
N VAL A 71 12.66 1.79 -6.75
CA VAL A 71 13.61 2.71 -7.40
C VAL A 71 14.59 3.27 -6.36
N GLY A 72 14.10 3.72 -5.20
CA GLY A 72 14.96 4.23 -4.12
C GLY A 72 15.93 3.17 -3.61
N THR A 73 15.45 1.94 -3.38
CA THR A 73 16.29 0.81 -2.96
C THR A 73 17.35 0.47 -4.01
N PHE A 74 16.97 0.48 -5.29
CA PHE A 74 17.89 0.19 -6.40
C PHE A 74 18.99 1.25 -6.53
N VAL A 75 18.65 2.53 -6.40
CA VAL A 75 19.63 3.63 -6.42
C VAL A 75 20.63 3.49 -5.26
N ILE A 76 20.15 3.21 -4.05
CA ILE A 76 21.02 2.99 -2.88
C ILE A 76 21.94 1.79 -3.09
N ALA A 77 21.41 0.69 -3.63
CA ALA A 77 22.19 -0.51 -3.93
C ALA A 77 23.32 -0.24 -4.94
N ILE A 78 23.04 0.51 -6.02
CA ILE A 78 24.05 0.90 -7.01
C ILE A 78 25.17 1.73 -6.36
N VAL A 79 24.83 2.71 -5.53
CA VAL A 79 25.83 3.55 -4.85
C VAL A 79 26.73 2.70 -3.96
N LEU A 80 26.16 1.78 -3.17
CA LEU A 80 26.93 0.88 -2.31
C LEU A 80 27.80 -0.09 -3.11
N TRP A 81 27.31 -0.57 -4.26
CA TRP A 81 28.08 -1.42 -5.17
C TRP A 81 29.29 -0.69 -5.75
N ILE A 82 29.12 0.55 -6.20
CA ILE A 82 30.24 1.37 -6.72
C ILE A 82 31.28 1.60 -5.63
N ILE A 83 30.87 1.97 -4.42
CA ILE A 83 31.77 2.16 -3.27
C ILE A 83 32.52 0.87 -2.94
N SER A 84 31.80 -0.26 -2.88
CA SER A 84 32.39 -1.58 -2.64
C SER A 84 33.43 -1.93 -3.71
N ALA A 85 33.13 -1.71 -4.99
CA ALA A 85 34.05 -1.98 -6.09
C ALA A 85 35.34 -1.16 -5.99
N ILE A 86 35.23 0.15 -5.72
CA ILE A 86 36.40 1.05 -5.58
C ILE A 86 37.29 0.61 -4.41
N ILE A 87 36.70 0.32 -3.25
CA ILE A 87 37.45 -0.09 -2.05
C ILE A 87 38.11 -1.45 -2.25
N SER A 88 37.43 -2.37 -2.94
CA SER A 88 37.93 -3.72 -3.22
C SER A 88 39.18 -3.73 -4.12
N MET A 89 39.42 -2.66 -4.89
CA MET A 89 40.63 -2.53 -5.72
C MET A 89 41.89 -2.23 -4.90
N ILE A 90 41.77 -1.84 -3.62
CA ILE A 90 42.91 -1.52 -2.77
C ILE A 90 43.28 -2.76 -1.92
N PRO A 91 44.43 -3.42 -2.17
CA PRO A 91 44.76 -4.71 -1.53
C PRO A 91 44.80 -4.66 0.01
N ALA A 92 45.14 -3.51 0.59
CA ALA A 92 45.24 -3.34 2.04
C ALA A 92 43.87 -3.26 2.76
N ILE A 93 42.81 -2.83 2.06
CA ILE A 93 41.48 -2.61 2.65
C ILE A 93 40.34 -3.31 1.90
N GLY A 94 40.65 -4.16 0.92
CA GLY A 94 39.64 -4.78 0.06
C GLY A 94 38.59 -5.61 0.83
N VAL A 95 38.95 -6.16 1.99
CA VAL A 95 38.02 -6.86 2.89
C VAL A 95 36.87 -5.96 3.39
N ILE A 96 37.09 -4.64 3.47
CA ILE A 96 36.05 -3.66 3.85
C ILE A 96 34.97 -3.57 2.75
N GLY A 97 35.30 -3.86 1.49
CA GLY A 97 34.32 -3.95 0.40
C GLY A 97 33.20 -4.94 0.67
N CYS A 98 33.49 -6.04 1.39
CA CYS A 98 32.48 -7.03 1.82
C CYS A 98 31.44 -6.43 2.78
N VAL A 99 31.82 -5.45 3.60
CA VAL A 99 30.89 -4.77 4.53
C VAL A 99 29.84 -3.98 3.77
N PHE A 100 30.24 -3.28 2.70
CA PHE A 100 29.32 -2.53 1.85
C PHE A 100 28.39 -3.46 1.05
N GLY A 101 28.90 -4.62 0.61
CA GLY A 101 28.08 -5.66 0.00
C GLY A 101 27.02 -6.22 0.96
N LEU A 102 27.42 -6.50 2.21
CA LEU A 102 26.50 -6.94 3.26
C LEU A 102 25.46 -5.87 3.59
N LEU A 103 25.87 -4.60 3.67
CA LEU A 103 24.96 -3.47 3.92
C LEU A 103 23.91 -3.34 2.81
N ALA A 104 24.31 -3.49 1.54
CA ALA A 104 23.38 -3.48 0.41
C ALA A 104 22.32 -4.59 0.53
N THR A 105 22.74 -5.80 0.91
CA THR A 105 21.84 -6.93 1.17
C THR A 105 20.87 -6.64 2.31
N VAL A 106 21.35 -6.07 3.42
CA VAL A 106 20.50 -5.69 4.56
C VAL A 106 19.47 -4.65 4.17
N ILE A 107 19.86 -3.62 3.41
CA ILE A 107 18.94 -2.59 2.92
C ILE A 107 17.87 -3.19 2.00
N TRP A 108 18.27 -4.11 1.11
CA TRP A 108 17.32 -4.82 0.25
C TRP A 108 16.32 -5.65 1.06
N LEU A 109 16.76 -6.34 2.12
CA LEU A 109 15.87 -7.09 3.01
C LEU A 109 14.90 -6.17 3.77
N ILE A 110 15.36 -5.01 4.25
CA ILE A 110 14.50 -4.02 4.89
C ILE A 110 13.44 -3.52 3.91
N ALA A 111 13.84 -3.21 2.67
CA ALA A 111 12.92 -2.80 1.61
C ALA A 111 11.90 -3.90 1.28
N LEU A 112 12.33 -5.16 1.24
CA LEU A 112 11.45 -6.30 1.01
C LEU A 112 10.41 -6.44 2.14
N VAL A 113 10.83 -6.36 3.40
CA VAL A 113 9.91 -6.40 4.55
C VAL A 113 8.92 -5.24 4.50
N ALA A 114 9.38 -4.03 4.17
CA ALA A 114 8.51 -2.88 3.98
C ALA A 114 7.50 -3.09 2.83
N ALA A 115 7.95 -3.66 1.71
CA ALA A 115 7.09 -3.99 0.57
C ALA A 115 6.02 -5.01 0.95
N LEU A 116 6.39 -6.09 1.65
CA LEU A 116 5.47 -7.12 2.13
C LEU A 116 4.44 -6.55 3.12
N TYR A 117 4.88 -5.69 4.04
CA TYR A 117 3.99 -5.03 4.97
C TYR A 117 2.99 -4.11 4.26
N CYS A 118 3.45 -3.32 3.29
CA CYS A 118 2.58 -2.47 2.48
C CYS A 118 1.63 -3.29 1.62
N ALA A 119 2.09 -4.41 1.04
CA ALA A 119 1.27 -5.34 0.28
C ALA A 119 0.15 -5.94 1.14
N TYR A 120 0.48 -6.38 2.36
CA TYR A 120 -0.51 -6.89 3.31
C TYR A 120 -1.55 -5.83 3.68
N LYS A 121 -1.12 -4.59 3.95
CA LYS A 121 -2.05 -3.48 4.23
C LYS A 121 -2.94 -3.17 3.02
N ALA A 122 -2.35 -3.09 1.83
CA ALA A 122 -3.06 -2.82 0.58
C ALA A 122 -4.10 -3.92 0.27
N PHE A 123 -3.73 -5.18 0.49
CA PHE A 123 -4.64 -6.32 0.32
C PHE A 123 -5.86 -6.23 1.25
N ASN A 124 -5.68 -5.70 2.47
CA ASN A 124 -6.77 -5.44 3.42
C ASN A 124 -7.52 -4.12 3.15
N GLY A 125 -7.30 -3.46 2.01
CA GLY A 125 -7.91 -2.17 1.67
C GLY A 125 -7.45 -1.01 2.56
N LYS A 126 -6.36 -1.19 3.31
CA LYS A 126 -5.83 -0.16 4.21
C LYS A 126 -4.75 0.63 3.49
N ARG A 127 -5.00 1.92 3.34
CA ARG A 127 -4.01 2.87 2.86
C ARG A 127 -2.94 3.11 3.92
N TYR A 128 -1.82 2.41 3.77
CA TYR A 128 -0.65 2.57 4.64
C TYR A 128 0.43 3.37 3.92
N GLU A 129 0.90 4.41 4.60
CA GLU A 129 1.86 5.36 4.06
C GLU A 129 3.18 5.24 4.83
N LEU A 130 4.28 5.00 4.12
CA LEU A 130 5.59 4.98 4.75
C LEU A 130 5.99 6.42 5.14
N PRO A 131 6.63 6.66 6.29
CA PRO A 131 6.89 8.01 6.79
C PRO A 131 7.70 8.88 5.83
N TYR A 132 8.66 8.29 5.10
CA TYR A 132 9.47 9.00 4.11
C TYR A 132 8.88 8.93 2.68
N LEU A 133 8.34 7.78 2.26
CA LEU A 133 7.86 7.59 0.88
C LEU A 133 6.40 8.00 0.66
N GLY A 134 5.57 7.96 1.70
CA GLY A 134 4.15 8.31 1.68
C GLY A 134 3.88 9.76 1.29
N PRO A 135 4.56 10.77 1.88
CA PRO A 135 4.42 12.16 1.48
C PRO A 135 4.84 12.43 0.03
N MET A 136 5.81 11.66 -0.50
CA MET A 136 6.22 11.74 -1.90
C MET A 136 5.16 11.12 -2.82
N ALA A 137 4.63 9.94 -2.46
CA ALA A 137 3.59 9.27 -3.23
C ALA A 137 2.28 10.09 -3.31
N ARG A 138 1.90 10.79 -2.23
CA ARG A 138 0.72 11.68 -2.20
C ARG A 138 0.76 12.83 -3.20
N LYS A 139 1.95 13.27 -3.63
CA LYS A 139 2.05 14.35 -4.63
C LYS A 139 1.66 13.89 -6.03
N TYR A 140 1.62 12.58 -6.27
CA TYR A 140 1.46 11.99 -7.59
C TYR A 140 0.28 11.03 -7.70
N GLU A 141 -0.61 11.00 -6.68
CA GLU A 141 -1.87 10.24 -6.68
C GLU A 141 -3.04 11.00 -7.30
#